data_AF-J9YZ08-F1
#
_entry.id   AF-J9YZ08-F1
#
_cell.length_a   1.000
_cell.length_b   1.000
_cell.length_c   1.000
_cell.angle_alpha   90.00
_cell.angle_beta   90.00
_cell.angle_gamma   90.00
#
_symmetry.space_group_name_H-M   'P 1'
#
loop_
_entity.id
_entity.type
_entity.pdbx_description
1 polymer ?
#
loop_
_entity_poly.entity_id
_entity_poly.type
_entity_poly.pdbx_seq_one_letter_code
_entity_poly.pdbx_strand_id
1 'polypeptide(L)' 'MKKPKYEYRIAIIMILLTAVPIGATQLGWYLYGKQVGFDYGMIAGTFAVILAGYLMYEKGWRNEDEDED' A
#
# COMPACT_ATOMS: atom_id res chain seq x y z
N MET A 1 11.85 -13.47 -3.56
CA MET A 1 10.44 -13.85 -3.36
C MET A 1 9.84 -14.17 -4.72
N LYS A 2 9.14 -15.30 -4.87
CA LYS A 2 8.42 -15.64 -6.10
C LYS A 2 7.33 -14.58 -6.32
N LYS A 3 7.18 -14.08 -7.55
CA LYS A 3 6.16 -13.09 -7.91
C LYS A 3 4.78 -13.69 -7.64
N PRO A 4 3.92 -13.08 -6.81
CA PRO A 4 2.55 -13.56 -6.61
C PRO A 4 1.76 -13.49 -7.93
N LYS A 5 0.67 -14.27 -8.04
CA LYS A 5 -0.26 -14.13 -9.18
C LYS A 5 -0.78 -12.70 -9.27
N TYR A 6 -1.10 -12.25 -10.48
CA TYR A 6 -1.50 -10.87 -10.75
C TYR A 6 -2.60 -10.35 -9.82
N GLU A 7 -3.70 -11.10 -9.65
CA GLU A 7 -4.81 -10.71 -8.77
C GLU A 7 -4.34 -10.44 -7.33
N TYR A 8 -3.46 -11.30 -6.79
CA TYR A 8 -2.92 -11.10 -5.44
C TYR A 8 -1.98 -9.90 -5.37
N ARG A 9 -1.22 -9.61 -6.44
CA ARG A 9 -0.38 -8.40 -6.48
C ARG A 9 -1.22 -7.14 -6.39
N ILE A 10 -2.31 -7.07 -7.16
CA ILE A 10 -3.24 -5.94 -7.14
C ILE A 10 -3.95 -5.85 -5.78
N ALA A 11 -4.40 -6.97 -5.21
CA ALA A 11 -5.02 -6.98 -3.89
C ALA A 11 -4.05 -6.47 -2.80
N ILE A 12 -2.78 -6.89 -2.84
CA ILE A 12 -1.75 -6.42 -1.90
C ILE A 12 -1.53 -4.91 -2.06
N ILE A 13 -1.42 -4.41 -3.29
CA ILE A 13 -1.25 -2.97 -3.55
C ILE A 13 -2.48 -2.19 -3.03
N MET A 14 -3.69 -2.67 -3.26
CA MET A 14 -4.91 -2.04 -2.77
C MET A 14 -4.95 -1.99 -1.24
N ILE A 15 -4.61 -3.08 -0.56
CA ILE A 15 -4.54 -3.13 0.91
C ILE A 15 -3.47 -2.16 1.42
N LEU A 16 -2.29 -2.16 0.80
CA LEU A 16 -1.20 -1.25 1.15
C LEU A 16 -1.63 0.21 1.04
N LEU A 17 -2.30 0.59 -0.05
CA LEU A 17 -2.74 1.96 -0.32
C LEU A 17 -3.96 2.41 0.49
N THR A 18 -4.69 1.49 1.12
CA THR A 18 -5.93 1.80 1.85
C THR A 18 -5.82 1.47 3.34
N ALA A 19 -5.62 0.20 3.68
CA ALA A 19 -5.64 -0.27 5.06
C ALA A 19 -4.53 0.35 5.91
N VAL A 20 -3.33 0.57 5.34
CA VAL A 20 -2.20 1.19 6.06
C VAL A 20 -2.48 2.66 6.42
N PRO A 21 -2.79 3.57 5.48
CA PRO A 21 -3.09 4.96 5.84
C PRO A 21 -4.36 5.09 6.69
N ILE A 22 -5.41 4.31 6.42
CA ILE A 22 -6.64 4.32 7.23
C ILE A 22 -6.33 3.85 8.65
N GLY A 23 -5.65 2.71 8.80
CA GLY A 23 -5.29 2.15 10.10
C GLY A 23 -4.41 3.09 10.91
N ALA A 24 -3.39 3.71 10.29
CA ALA A 24 -2.53 4.69 10.94
C ALA A 24 -3.31 5.93 11.38
N THR A 25 -4.25 6.42 10.55
CA THR A 25 -5.12 7.55 10.89
C THR A 25 -5.98 7.23 12.11
N GLN A 26 -6.64 6.07 12.12
CA GLN A 26 -7.53 5.66 13.20
C GLN A 26 -6.77 5.43 14.50
N LEU A 27 -5.62 4.75 14.46
CA LEU A 27 -4.77 4.52 15.64
C LEU A 27 -4.19 5.82 16.20
N GLY A 28 -3.64 6.68 15.34
CA GLY A 28 -3.10 7.97 15.75
C GLY A 28 -4.18 8.87 16.35
N TRP A 29 -5.38 8.87 15.77
CA TRP A 29 -6.52 9.60 16.33
C TRP A 29 -6.90 9.05 17.70
N TYR A 30 -7.09 7.74 17.81
CA TYR A 30 -7.52 7.09 19.05
C TYR A 30 -6.55 7.36 20.21
N LEU A 31 -5.24 7.34 19.95
CA LEU A 31 -4.22 7.48 20.99
C LEU A 31 -3.83 8.93 21.29
N TYR A 32 -3.84 9.82 20.28
CA TYR A 32 -3.22 11.15 20.38
C TYR A 32 -4.11 12.29 19.88
N GLY A 33 -5.35 11.99 19.50
CA GLY A 33 -6.32 12.98 19.03
C GLY A 33 -6.26 13.25 17.52
N LYS A 34 -7.26 14.00 17.05
CA LYS A 34 -7.60 14.11 15.63
C LYS A 34 -6.46 14.61 14.72
N GLN A 35 -5.77 15.68 15.13
CA GLN A 35 -4.69 16.25 14.31
C GLN A 35 -3.54 15.25 14.11
N VAL A 36 -3.07 14.65 15.21
CA VAL A 36 -1.99 13.65 15.18
C VAL A 36 -2.41 12.41 14.38
N GLY A 37 -3.68 12.01 14.45
CA GLY A 37 -4.24 10.98 13.58
C GLY A 37 -4.05 11.27 12.10
N PHE A 38 -4.42 12.47 11.64
CA PHE A 38 -4.20 12.84 10.24
C PHE A 38 -2.72 12.88 9.86
N ASP A 39 -1.86 13.39 10.75
CA ASP A 39 -0.41 13.43 10.51
C ASP A 39 0.15 12.00 10.34
N TYR A 40 -0.28 11.04 11.17
CA TYR A 40 0.09 9.63 11.05
C TYR A 40 -0.41 9.01 9.75
N GLY A 41 -1.65 9.30 9.37
CA GLY A 41 -2.23 8.88 8.10
C GLY A 41 -1.42 9.37 6.89
N MET A 42 -1.01 10.64 6.88
CA MET A 42 -0.19 11.20 5.81
C MET A 42 1.19 10.55 5.74
N ILE A 43 1.87 10.37 6.88
CA ILE A 43 3.21 9.76 6.91
C ILE A 43 3.13 8.31 6.43
N ALA A 44 2.24 7.50 7.02
CA ALA A 44 2.07 6.10 6.64
C ALA A 44 1.61 5.95 5.18
N GLY A 45 0.71 6.82 4.72
CA GLY A 45 0.25 6.88 3.33
C GLY A 45 1.39 7.20 2.36
N THR A 46 2.28 8.12 2.72
CA THR A 46 3.46 8.44 1.89
C THR A 46 4.34 7.21 1.70
N PHE A 47 4.66 6.49 2.78
CA PHE A 47 5.42 5.24 2.70
C PHE A 47 4.69 4.17 1.88
N ALA A 48 3.37 4.03 2.05
CA ALA A 48 2.56 3.09 1.29
C ALA A 48 2.61 3.36 -0.21
N VAL A 49 2.52 4.63 -0.64
CA VAL A 49 2.61 5.02 -2.06
C VAL A 49 4.00 4.74 -2.63
N ILE A 50 5.07 5.08 -1.89
CA ILE A 50 6.44 4.80 -2.33
C ILE A 50 6.66 3.30 -2.54
N LEU A 51 6.21 2.48 -1.57
CA LEU A 51 6.34 1.03 -1.67
C LEU A 51 5.46 0.45 -2.78
N ALA A 52 4.24 0.94 -2.96
CA ALA A 52 3.36 0.54 -4.06
C ALA A 52 3.99 0.87 -5.42
N GLY A 53 4.58 2.07 -5.56
CA GLY A 53 5.32 2.47 -6.77
C GLY A 53 6.49 1.53 -7.04
N TYR A 54 7.33 1.25 -6.04
CA TYR A 54 8.42 0.28 -6.16
C TYR A 54 7.92 -1.10 -6.62
N LEU A 55 6.84 -1.61 -6.03
CA LEU A 55 6.28 -2.90 -6.42
C LEU A 55 5.74 -2.88 -7.85
N MET A 56 5.00 -1.84 -8.22
CA MET A 56 4.39 -1.73 -9.56
C MET A 56 5.45 -1.60 -10.66
N TYR A 57 6.45 -0.74 -10.47
CA TYR A 57 7.39 -0.36 -11.53
C TYR A 57 8.71 -1.14 -11.46
N GLU A 58 9.38 -1.17 -10.31
CA GLU A 58 10.69 -1.83 -10.18
C GLU A 58 10.56 -3.36 -10.07
N LYS A 59 9.48 -3.85 -9.46
CA LYS A 59 9.21 -5.31 -9.39
C LYS A 59 8.28 -5.80 -10.49
N GLY A 60 7.83 -4.92 -11.39
CA GLY A 60 6.96 -5.28 -12.51
C GLY A 60 5.63 -5.88 -12.07
N TRP A 61 5.09 -5.48 -10.91
CA TRP A 61 3.79 -6.00 -10.45
C TRP A 61 2.60 -5.42 -11.20
N ARG A 62 2.81 -4.32 -11.95
CA ARG A 62 1.77 -3.58 -12.66
C ARG A 62 1.07 -4.38 -13.77
N ASN A 63 1.82 -5.17 -14.53
CA ASN A 63 1.28 -5.87 -15.69
C ASN A 63 0.90 -7.30 -15.32
N GLU A 64 -0.12 -7.82 -15.99
CA GLU A 64 -0.35 -9.26 -16.06
C GLU A 64 0.93 -9.93 -16.60
N ASP A 65 1.21 -11.13 -16.10
CA ASP A 65 2.27 -11.91 -16.73
C ASP A 65 1.71 -12.29 -18.10
N GLU A 66 2.33 -11.86 -19.20
CA GLU A 66 1.92 -12.31 -20.53
C GLU A 66 1.96 -13.84 -20.51
N ASP A 67 0.83 -14.48 -20.84
CA ASP A 67 0.79 -15.93 -21.00
C ASP A 67 1.88 -16.30 -22.03
N GLU A 68 2.97 -16.92 -21.56
CA GLU A 68 3.96 -17.55 -22.43
C GLU A 68 3.28 -18.75 -23.10
N ASP A 69 2.61 -18.50 -24.23
CA ASP A 69 2.21 -19.52 -25.21
C ASP A 69 3.40 -19.86 -26.14
#